data_AF-A0A8J0SHH1-F1
#
_entry.id   AF-A0A8J0SHH1-F1
#
_cell.length_a   1.000
_cell.length_b   1.000
_cell.length_c   1.000
_cell.angle_alpha   90.00
_cell.angle_beta   90.00
_cell.angle_gamma   90.00
#
_symmetry.space_group_name_H-M   'P 1'
#
loop_
_entity.id
_entity.type
_entity.pdbx_description
1 polymer ?
#
loop_
_entity_poly.entity_id
_entity_poly.type
_entity_poly.pdbx_seq_one_letter_code
_entity_poly.pdbx_strand_id
1 'polypeptide(L)'
;MSLCLRLLCSVCGAAALRVPLGVSSLRALSGSAEGFRPARVAVVAKTTRYEFEQQRYRSSGLSEAELRDLLALKGSSYNGLLQRYNIHSENVEHIVQSLRKEGTDVRLVKRRDYDEETVRWADAIISAGGDGTMLLAASKVQDRFKPVIGVNTDPERSEGHLCLPVRYTWSFPEALQKLYRGEFRWQWRQRIRLYLEGTGINLTPVDLHEQQLSLEQHNKAHNSQLEQKSVAVSGPQLLPVRALNEVFIGESLSSRVNYKSCKPRFTFSLHRASYYEISVDDGPWEKQKSSGLNVCTGTGSKAWSYNINKMSSQSVEELLNIGSTWRCKLS
;
A
#
# COMPACT_ATOMS: atom_id res chain seq x y z
N MET A 1 4.33 -23.58 13.94
CA MET A 1 3.35 -22.75 14.65
C MET A 1 2.07 -22.79 13.85
N SER A 2 0.92 -23.01 14.49
CA SER A 2 -0.39 -22.84 13.86
C SER A 2 -0.84 -21.41 14.13
N LEU A 3 -1.12 -20.64 13.08
CA LEU A 3 -1.63 -19.28 13.17
C LEU A 3 -3.02 -19.27 12.53
N CYS A 4 -4.03 -18.89 13.29
CA CYS A 4 -5.38 -18.73 12.78
C CYS A 4 -5.60 -17.25 12.43
N LEU A 5 -5.97 -16.97 11.19
CA LEU A 5 -6.42 -15.67 10.76
C LEU A 5 -7.93 -15.73 10.51
N ARG A 6 -8.68 -14.86 11.18
CA ARG A 6 -10.11 -14.69 10.89
C ARG A 6 -10.36 -13.38 10.16
N LEU A 7 -11.02 -13.50 9.02
CA LEU A 7 -11.50 -12.40 8.20
C LEU A 7 -13.02 -12.28 8.41
N LEU A 8 -13.44 -11.28 9.18
CA LEU A 8 -14.87 -11.02 9.36
C LEU A 8 -15.33 -9.99 8.34
N CYS A 9 -16.16 -10.43 7.39
CA CYS A 9 -16.88 -9.55 6.48
C CYS A 9 -18.19 -9.09 7.16
N SER A 10 -18.12 -8.06 8.00
CA SER A 10 -19.33 -7.42 8.52
C SER A 10 -19.82 -6.40 7.50
N VAL A 11 -20.90 -6.71 6.79
CA VAL A 11 -21.72 -5.68 6.16
C VAL A 11 -22.41 -4.96 7.30
N CYS A 12 -21.90 -3.81 7.73
CA CYS A 12 -22.57 -3.00 8.74
C CYS A 12 -23.94 -2.54 8.22
N GLY A 13 -24.98 -3.31 8.51
CA GLY A 13 -26.37 -2.86 8.50
C GLY A 13 -26.53 -1.70 9.48
N ALA A 14 -27.37 -0.75 9.12
CA ALA A 14 -27.59 0.48 9.88
C ALA A 14 -28.14 0.18 11.29
N ALA A 15 -27.26 0.08 12.27
CA ALA A 15 -27.61 0.15 13.69
C ALA A 15 -27.16 1.51 14.23
N ALA A 16 -28.14 2.35 14.58
CA ALA A 16 -27.93 3.66 15.17
C ALA A 16 -27.38 3.52 16.60
N LEU A 17 -26.05 3.55 16.73
CA LEU A 17 -25.37 3.73 18.02
C LEU A 17 -25.30 5.22 18.33
N ARG A 18 -26.05 5.66 19.35
CA ARG A 18 -25.91 6.99 19.97
C ARG A 18 -24.54 7.08 20.64
N VAL A 19 -23.73 8.05 20.22
CA VAL A 19 -22.44 8.41 20.83
C VAL A 19 -22.64 9.68 21.69
N PRO A 20 -21.95 9.82 22.85
CA PRO A 20 -22.14 10.97 23.73
C PRO A 20 -21.67 12.27 23.08
N LEU A 21 -22.41 13.36 23.35
CA LEU A 21 -22.09 14.72 22.95
C LEU A 21 -20.78 15.19 23.60
N GLY A 22 -19.73 15.33 22.79
CA GLY A 22 -18.47 15.92 23.21
C GLY A 22 -17.59 16.20 21.99
N VAL A 23 -17.40 17.48 21.69
CA VAL A 23 -16.60 18.08 20.62
C VAL A 23 -17.29 18.15 19.24
N SER A 24 -17.63 19.38 18.89
CA SER A 24 -18.16 19.87 17.62
C SER A 24 -17.27 19.54 16.43
N SER A 25 -17.63 18.51 15.67
CA SER A 25 -17.28 18.40 14.25
C SER A 25 -18.25 17.44 13.57
N LEU A 26 -18.73 17.83 12.37
CA LEU A 26 -19.52 17.03 11.42
C LEU A 26 -21.06 17.09 11.55
N ARG A 27 -21.63 18.28 11.31
CA ARG A 27 -22.82 18.41 10.45
C ARG A 27 -22.33 18.60 9.02
N ALA A 28 -22.13 17.52 8.28
CA ALA A 28 -22.10 17.48 6.82
C ALA A 28 -21.56 16.12 6.41
N LEU A 29 -22.44 15.16 6.17
CA LEU A 29 -22.22 14.07 5.19
C LEU A 29 -23.56 13.36 4.87
N SER A 30 -24.68 14.05 5.09
CA SER A 30 -26.03 13.65 4.67
C SER A 30 -26.54 14.60 3.60
N GLY A 31 -26.27 14.28 2.33
CA GLY A 31 -27.13 14.63 1.18
C GLY A 31 -27.55 16.09 0.93
N SER A 32 -26.92 17.12 1.53
CA SER A 32 -27.15 18.52 1.14
C SER A 32 -26.14 18.96 0.08
N ALA A 33 -26.57 19.83 -0.83
CA ALA A 33 -25.74 20.50 -1.85
C ALA A 33 -24.76 21.53 -1.26
N GLU A 34 -24.22 21.25 -0.08
CA GLU A 34 -23.23 22.10 0.58
C GLU A 34 -21.83 21.57 0.25
N GLY A 35 -20.99 22.44 -0.32
CA GLY A 35 -19.63 22.08 -0.65
C GLY A 35 -18.73 21.86 0.56
N PHE A 36 -17.58 21.23 0.33
CA PHE A 36 -16.64 20.87 1.39
C PHE A 36 -15.44 21.81 1.40
N ARG A 37 -15.29 22.61 2.47
CA ARG A 37 -14.20 23.58 2.64
C ARG A 37 -13.39 23.26 3.90
N PRO A 38 -12.32 22.44 3.82
CA PRO A 38 -11.49 22.14 4.97
C PRO A 38 -10.66 23.38 5.38
N ALA A 39 -10.58 23.68 6.67
CA ALA A 39 -9.72 24.75 7.17
C ALA A 39 -8.26 24.29 7.28
N ARG A 40 -8.07 23.00 7.59
CA ARG A 40 -6.76 22.36 7.74
C ARG A 40 -6.63 21.15 6.83
N VAL A 41 -5.55 21.09 6.05
CA VAL A 41 -5.27 19.98 5.14
C VAL A 41 -3.85 19.45 5.36
N ALA A 42 -3.74 18.14 5.56
CA ALA A 42 -2.44 17.46 5.51
C ALA A 42 -2.19 16.97 4.09
N VAL A 43 -1.12 17.43 3.46
CA VAL A 43 -0.66 16.96 2.16
C VAL A 43 0.43 15.92 2.39
N VAL A 44 0.12 14.65 2.08
CA VAL A 44 1.05 13.52 2.21
C VAL A 44 1.75 13.30 0.88
N ALA A 45 3.00 13.74 0.77
CA ALA A 45 3.79 13.62 -0.45
C ALA A 45 4.52 12.27 -0.54
N LYS A 46 4.56 11.72 -1.75
CA LYS A 46 5.37 10.54 -2.10
C LYS A 46 6.85 10.82 -1.83
N THR A 47 7.53 9.94 -1.10
CA THR A 47 9.00 9.89 -1.18
C THR A 47 9.40 9.31 -2.53
N THR A 48 10.00 10.12 -3.40
CA THR A 48 10.43 9.66 -4.72
C THR A 48 11.58 8.67 -4.60
N ARG A 49 11.77 7.84 -5.64
CA ARG A 49 12.92 6.93 -5.68
C ARG A 49 14.24 7.69 -5.66
N TYR A 50 14.32 8.86 -6.29
CA TYR A 50 15.50 9.73 -6.23
C TYR A 50 15.85 10.11 -4.78
N GLU A 51 14.89 10.65 -4.04
CA GLU A 51 15.09 11.03 -2.63
C GLU A 51 15.39 9.82 -1.75
N PHE A 52 14.72 8.70 -2.01
CA PHE A 52 14.95 7.47 -1.28
C PHE A 52 16.41 7.01 -1.41
N GLU A 53 16.92 6.94 -2.64
CA GLU A 53 18.32 6.57 -2.90
C GLU A 53 19.25 7.61 -2.25
N GLN A 54 19.02 8.92 -2.44
CA GLN A 54 19.81 9.95 -1.77
C GLN A 54 19.88 9.78 -0.25
N GLN A 55 18.75 9.53 0.42
CA GLN A 55 18.72 9.33 1.87
C GLN A 55 19.53 8.11 2.28
N ARG A 56 19.41 7.00 1.54
CA ARG A 56 20.16 5.78 1.79
C ARG A 56 21.68 6.00 1.66
N TYR A 57 22.10 6.79 0.68
CA TYR A 57 23.52 6.98 0.35
C TYR A 57 24.19 8.13 1.10
N ARG A 58 23.45 9.17 1.49
CA ARG A 58 23.96 10.20 2.41
C ARG A 58 24.39 9.59 3.74
N SER A 59 23.68 8.57 4.23
CA SER A 59 24.08 7.80 5.41
C SER A 59 25.38 7.01 5.24
N SER A 60 25.87 6.84 4.00
CA SER A 60 27.11 6.12 3.67
C SER A 60 28.27 7.04 3.27
N GLY A 61 28.07 8.37 3.26
CA GLY A 61 29.12 9.35 2.93
C GLY A 61 29.51 9.44 1.45
N LEU A 62 28.73 8.85 0.55
CA LEU A 62 29.02 8.85 -0.89
C LEU A 62 28.72 10.21 -1.54
N SER A 63 29.53 10.58 -2.53
CA SER A 63 29.33 11.74 -3.40
C SER A 63 28.20 11.53 -4.42
N GLU A 64 27.69 12.61 -5.00
CA GLU A 64 26.67 12.55 -6.08
C GLU A 64 27.19 11.82 -7.33
N ALA A 65 28.49 11.87 -7.62
CA ALA A 65 29.09 11.15 -8.74
C ALA A 65 29.03 9.63 -8.51
N GLU A 66 29.40 9.17 -7.31
CA GLU A 66 29.34 7.75 -6.94
C GLU A 66 27.89 7.24 -6.90
N LEU A 67 26.93 8.08 -6.47
CA LEU A 67 25.52 7.77 -6.55
C LEU A 67 25.06 7.49 -7.98
N ARG A 68 25.50 8.35 -8.92
CA ARG A 68 25.17 8.20 -10.35
C ARG A 68 25.71 6.89 -10.91
N ASP A 69 26.95 6.53 -10.60
CA ASP A 69 27.59 5.30 -11.08
C ASP A 69 26.92 4.05 -10.48
N LEU A 70 26.59 4.09 -9.19
CA LEU A 70 25.91 2.99 -8.51
C LEU A 70 24.50 2.77 -9.08
N LEU A 71 23.74 3.84 -9.32
CA LEU A 71 22.43 3.74 -9.95
C LEU A 71 22.53 3.15 -11.36
N ALA A 72 23.55 3.54 -12.13
CA ALA A 72 23.79 2.98 -13.46
C ALA A 72 24.11 1.48 -13.39
N LEU A 73 24.92 1.04 -12.42
CA LEU A 73 25.22 -0.39 -12.19
C LEU A 73 23.95 -1.20 -11.85
N LYS A 74 22.99 -0.59 -11.16
CA LYS A 74 21.67 -1.17 -10.87
C LYS A 74 20.66 -1.03 -12.02
N GLY A 75 21.09 -0.61 -13.21
CA GLY A 75 20.24 -0.42 -14.38
C GLY A 75 19.24 0.75 -14.25
N SER A 76 19.56 1.75 -13.43
CA SER A 76 18.68 2.89 -13.15
C SER A 76 19.30 4.20 -13.63
N SER A 77 18.53 5.00 -14.38
CA SER A 77 19.00 6.31 -14.89
C SER A 77 18.87 7.39 -13.82
N TYR A 78 20.01 7.93 -13.35
CA TYR A 78 20.03 9.08 -12.43
C TYR A 78 19.22 10.27 -12.97
N ASN A 79 19.48 10.67 -14.23
CA ASN A 79 18.81 11.81 -14.84
C ASN A 79 17.30 11.57 -14.97
N GLY A 80 16.89 10.33 -15.28
CA GLY A 80 15.48 9.96 -15.31
C GLY A 80 14.83 10.03 -13.93
N LEU A 81 15.54 9.63 -12.86
CA LEU A 81 15.05 9.75 -11.49
C LEU A 81 14.95 11.22 -11.05
N LEU A 82 15.94 12.05 -11.36
CA LEU A 82 15.96 13.48 -11.06
C LEU A 82 14.85 14.22 -11.79
N GLN A 83 14.66 13.96 -13.09
CA GLN A 83 13.57 14.56 -13.87
C GLN A 83 12.19 14.26 -13.24
N ARG A 84 11.96 13.01 -12.83
CA ARG A 84 10.70 12.60 -12.21
C ARG A 84 10.53 13.19 -10.80
N TYR A 85 11.63 13.39 -10.08
CA TYR A 85 11.62 14.12 -8.82
C TYR A 85 11.21 15.58 -9.02
N ASN A 86 11.72 16.26 -10.05
CA ASN A 86 11.35 17.65 -10.35
C ASN A 86 9.87 17.75 -10.70
N ILE A 87 9.37 16.93 -11.63
CA ILE A 87 7.94 16.89 -12.00
C ILE A 87 7.05 16.66 -10.77
N HIS A 88 7.42 15.69 -9.92
CA HIS A 88 6.68 15.42 -8.69
C HIS A 88 6.68 16.63 -7.76
N SER A 89 7.84 17.25 -7.53
CA SER A 89 8.02 18.36 -6.60
C SER A 89 7.26 19.61 -7.06
N GLU A 90 7.31 19.92 -8.36
CA GLU A 90 6.56 21.01 -8.98
C GLU A 90 5.04 20.82 -8.78
N ASN A 91 4.54 19.60 -9.00
CA ASN A 91 3.11 19.30 -8.82
C ASN A 91 2.69 19.31 -7.33
N VAL A 92 3.56 18.87 -6.40
CA VAL A 92 3.30 18.99 -4.96
C VAL A 92 3.22 20.47 -4.55
N GLU A 93 4.17 21.28 -5.02
CA GLU A 93 4.19 22.72 -4.73
C GLU A 93 2.95 23.40 -5.30
N HIS A 94 2.53 23.05 -6.51
CA HIS A 94 1.31 23.56 -7.12
C HIS A 94 0.06 23.28 -6.26
N ILE A 95 -0.07 22.06 -5.71
CA ILE A 95 -1.17 21.69 -4.80
C ILE A 95 -1.13 22.54 -3.53
N VAL A 96 0.03 22.61 -2.87
CA VAL A 96 0.20 23.31 -1.60
C VAL A 96 -0.07 24.80 -1.75
N GLN A 97 0.46 25.44 -2.79
CA GLN A 97 0.26 26.86 -3.05
C GLN A 97 -1.20 27.18 -3.38
N SER A 98 -1.87 26.30 -4.13
CA SER A 98 -3.30 26.47 -4.44
C SER A 98 -4.17 26.45 -3.19
N LEU A 99 -3.89 25.55 -2.23
CA LEU A 99 -4.60 25.48 -0.95
C LEU A 99 -4.34 26.72 -0.09
N ARG A 100 -3.07 27.11 0.05
CA ARG A 100 -2.66 28.27 0.86
C ARG A 100 -3.25 29.57 0.33
N LYS A 101 -3.34 29.72 -1.00
CA LYS A 101 -3.94 30.89 -1.65
C LYS A 101 -5.42 31.06 -1.29
N GLU A 102 -6.14 29.97 -1.06
CA GLU A 102 -7.53 29.96 -0.60
C GLU A 102 -7.65 30.04 0.93
N GLY A 103 -6.55 30.31 1.65
CA GLY A 103 -6.53 30.47 3.11
C GLY A 103 -6.56 29.17 3.90
N THR A 104 -6.32 28.01 3.26
CA THR A 104 -6.23 26.73 3.96
C THR A 104 -4.90 26.62 4.71
N ASP A 105 -4.92 26.18 5.96
CA ASP A 105 -3.73 25.82 6.71
C ASP A 105 -3.22 24.45 6.24
N VAL A 106 -1.97 24.38 5.77
CA VAL A 106 -1.42 23.21 5.08
C VAL A 106 -0.19 22.67 5.79
N ARG A 107 -0.25 21.41 6.21
CA ARG A 107 0.92 20.62 6.63
C ARG A 107 1.35 19.70 5.49
N LEU A 108 2.50 20.00 4.88
CA LEU A 108 3.15 19.10 3.94
C LEU A 108 4.02 18.10 4.72
N VAL A 109 3.70 16.81 4.61
CA VAL A 109 4.41 15.74 5.32
C VAL A 109 4.81 14.63 4.35
N LYS A 110 5.87 13.89 4.70
CA LYS A 110 6.27 12.65 4.01
C LYS A 110 5.99 11.45 4.91
N ARG A 111 6.24 10.23 4.41
CA ARG A 111 5.97 8.98 5.14
C ARG A 111 6.46 9.01 6.60
N ARG A 112 7.68 9.50 6.85
CA ARG A 112 8.31 9.50 8.18
C ARG A 112 7.55 10.37 9.19
N ASP A 113 6.98 11.48 8.72
CA ASP A 113 6.33 12.49 9.57
C ASP A 113 4.81 12.40 9.52
N TYR A 114 4.24 11.56 8.65
CA TYR A 114 2.80 11.34 8.56
C TYR A 114 2.36 10.35 9.63
N ASP A 115 1.68 10.79 10.67
CA ASP A 115 1.26 9.97 11.81
C ASP A 115 -0.20 10.20 12.21
N GLU A 116 -0.65 9.58 13.31
CA GLU A 116 -2.02 9.75 13.82
C GLU A 116 -2.31 11.18 14.28
N GLU A 117 -1.31 11.90 14.78
CA GLU A 117 -1.49 13.30 15.19
C GLU A 117 -1.77 14.18 13.98
N THR A 118 -1.04 13.97 12.89
CA THR A 118 -1.27 14.63 11.60
C THR A 118 -2.69 14.37 11.10
N VAL A 119 -3.17 13.12 11.20
CA VAL A 119 -4.54 12.76 10.81
C VAL A 119 -5.58 13.42 11.71
N ARG A 120 -5.36 13.49 13.02
CA ARG A 120 -6.26 14.15 13.97
C ARG A 120 -6.34 15.66 13.72
N TRP A 121 -5.23 16.30 13.41
CA TRP A 121 -5.15 17.73 13.15
C TRP A 121 -5.89 18.15 11.87
N ALA A 122 -5.77 17.39 10.79
CA ALA A 122 -6.31 17.80 9.49
C ALA A 122 -7.82 17.57 9.38
N ASP A 123 -8.55 18.44 8.68
CA ASP A 123 -9.96 18.21 8.35
C ASP A 123 -10.10 17.31 7.10
N ALA A 124 -9.07 17.32 6.23
CA ALA A 124 -8.94 16.41 5.09
C ALA A 124 -7.48 16.04 4.83
N ILE A 125 -7.27 14.85 4.25
CA ILE A 125 -5.95 14.38 3.81
C ILE A 125 -5.88 14.44 2.29
N ILE A 126 -4.84 15.04 1.74
CA ILE A 126 -4.53 14.99 0.31
C ILE A 126 -3.29 14.13 0.11
N SER A 127 -3.41 13.01 -0.60
CA SER A 127 -2.24 12.21 -0.97
C SER A 127 -1.69 12.72 -2.31
N ALA A 128 -0.46 13.26 -2.30
CA ALA A 128 0.21 13.78 -3.48
C ALA A 128 1.21 12.72 -4.01
N GLY A 129 0.76 11.93 -4.99
CA GLY A 129 1.46 10.77 -5.51
C GLY A 129 0.53 9.82 -6.26
N GLY A 130 1.02 8.64 -6.61
CA GLY A 130 0.16 7.60 -7.20
C GLY A 130 -0.67 6.85 -6.15
N ASP A 131 -1.27 5.74 -6.56
CA ASP A 131 -2.12 4.90 -5.70
C ASP A 131 -1.39 4.43 -4.43
N GLY A 132 -0.09 4.13 -4.50
CA GLY A 132 0.69 3.74 -3.31
C GLY A 132 0.74 4.82 -2.22
N THR A 133 0.76 6.11 -2.61
CA THR A 133 0.69 7.23 -1.65
C THR A 133 -0.71 7.37 -1.09
N MET A 134 -1.75 7.12 -1.89
CA MET A 134 -3.14 7.06 -1.41
C MET A 134 -3.34 5.94 -0.38
N LEU A 135 -2.74 4.76 -0.59
CA LEU A 135 -2.76 3.66 0.39
C LEU A 135 -2.05 4.03 1.68
N LEU A 136 -0.89 4.69 1.60
CA LEU A 136 -0.18 5.21 2.77
C LEU A 136 -1.04 6.22 3.54
N ALA A 137 -1.67 7.17 2.85
CA ALA A 137 -2.55 8.14 3.47
C ALA A 137 -3.74 7.44 4.17
N ALA A 138 -4.41 6.53 3.48
CA ALA A 138 -5.58 5.82 3.99
C ALA A 138 -5.28 4.85 5.15
N SER A 139 -4.04 4.35 5.29
CA SER A 139 -3.69 3.36 6.32
C SER A 139 -3.79 3.91 7.74
N LYS A 140 -3.54 5.22 7.93
CA LYS A 140 -3.60 5.91 9.24
C LYS A 140 -4.97 6.54 9.52
N VAL A 141 -5.88 6.55 8.54
CA VAL A 141 -7.23 7.13 8.69
C VAL A 141 -8.21 6.07 9.20
N GLN A 142 -8.58 6.15 10.48
CA GLN A 142 -9.52 5.20 11.11
C GLN A 142 -10.96 5.70 11.18
N ASP A 143 -11.13 7.02 11.25
CA ASP A 143 -12.42 7.69 11.19
C ASP A 143 -13.03 7.58 9.79
N ARG A 144 -14.28 7.12 9.73
CA ARG A 144 -15.04 6.93 8.49
C ARG A 144 -15.39 8.26 7.82
N PHE A 145 -15.46 9.36 8.57
CA PHE A 145 -15.85 10.68 8.07
C PHE A 145 -14.66 11.57 7.69
N LYS A 146 -13.42 11.11 7.90
CA LYS A 146 -12.21 11.80 7.48
C LYS A 146 -11.94 11.58 5.99
N PRO A 147 -12.11 12.59 5.13
CA PRO A 147 -11.90 12.42 3.70
C PRO A 147 -10.42 12.29 3.35
N VAL A 148 -10.14 11.42 2.38
CA VAL A 148 -8.83 11.26 1.74
C VAL A 148 -9.01 11.51 0.25
N ILE A 149 -8.23 12.43 -0.31
CA ILE A 149 -8.30 12.88 -1.70
C ILE A 149 -6.96 12.58 -2.36
N GLY A 150 -6.96 11.73 -3.39
CA GLY A 150 -5.75 11.40 -4.13
C GLY A 150 -5.50 12.37 -5.28
N VAL A 151 -4.28 12.89 -5.40
CA VAL A 151 -3.83 13.69 -6.55
C VAL A 151 -2.58 13.06 -7.12
N ASN A 152 -2.66 12.62 -8.37
CA ASN A 152 -1.53 12.01 -9.07
C ASN A 152 -0.52 13.07 -9.51
N THR A 153 0.68 13.06 -8.94
CA THR A 153 1.73 14.07 -9.21
C THR A 153 2.65 13.72 -10.38
N ASP A 154 2.52 12.54 -10.97
CA ASP A 154 3.34 12.09 -12.13
C ASP A 154 2.47 11.20 -13.05
N PRO A 155 1.45 11.79 -13.71
CA PRO A 155 0.46 11.04 -14.47
C PRO A 155 1.02 10.36 -15.73
N GLU A 156 2.18 10.79 -16.23
CA GLU A 156 2.86 10.11 -17.34
C GLU A 156 3.37 8.72 -16.96
N ARG A 157 3.63 8.48 -15.66
CA ARG A 157 4.21 7.22 -15.17
C ARG A 157 3.19 6.26 -14.58
N SER A 158 2.03 6.76 -14.19
CA SER A 158 0.98 5.95 -13.57
C SER A 158 -0.38 6.60 -13.80
N GLU A 159 -1.42 5.79 -14.02
CA GLU A 159 -2.77 6.31 -14.17
C GLU A 159 -3.32 6.88 -12.86
N GLY A 160 -3.10 6.16 -11.74
CA GLY A 160 -3.61 6.53 -10.42
C GLY A 160 -5.12 6.28 -10.31
N HIS A 161 -5.54 5.01 -10.25
CA HIS A 161 -6.97 4.62 -10.25
C HIS A 161 -7.74 5.09 -9.01
N LEU A 162 -7.05 5.44 -7.92
CA LEU A 162 -7.64 5.97 -6.69
C LEU A 162 -7.58 7.50 -6.63
N CYS A 163 -6.86 8.13 -7.54
CA CYS A 163 -6.68 9.57 -7.58
C CYS A 163 -7.77 10.26 -8.40
N LEU A 164 -7.86 11.59 -8.24
CA LEU A 164 -8.65 12.45 -9.10
C LEU A 164 -8.22 12.30 -10.56
N PRO A 165 -9.14 12.57 -11.52
CA PRO A 165 -8.81 12.59 -12.95
C PRO A 165 -7.53 13.38 -13.25
N VAL A 166 -6.66 12.84 -14.12
CA VAL A 166 -5.33 13.37 -14.45
C VAL A 166 -5.29 14.87 -14.77
N ARG A 167 -6.35 15.43 -15.38
CA ARG A 167 -6.45 16.87 -15.63
C ARG A 167 -6.27 17.73 -14.37
N TYR A 168 -6.69 17.22 -13.21
CA TYR A 168 -6.62 17.93 -11.94
C TYR A 168 -5.24 17.95 -11.30
N THR A 169 -4.26 17.23 -11.86
CA THR A 169 -2.85 17.44 -11.54
C THR A 169 -2.40 18.83 -11.96
N TRP A 170 -2.77 19.23 -13.19
CA TRP A 170 -2.37 20.52 -13.79
C TRP A 170 -3.35 21.65 -13.50
N SER A 171 -4.61 21.31 -13.24
CA SER A 171 -5.69 22.26 -12.95
C SER A 171 -6.22 22.06 -11.53
N PHE A 172 -5.33 21.90 -10.56
CA PHE A 172 -5.72 21.66 -9.17
C PHE A 172 -6.62 22.76 -8.58
N PRO A 173 -6.44 24.06 -8.89
CA PRO A 173 -7.38 25.10 -8.47
C PRO A 173 -8.84 24.85 -8.92
N GLU A 174 -9.03 24.30 -10.13
CA GLU A 174 -10.37 23.93 -10.60
C GLU A 174 -10.96 22.81 -9.73
N ALA A 175 -10.17 21.78 -9.42
CA ALA A 175 -10.59 20.72 -8.51
C ALA A 175 -10.99 21.28 -7.14
N LEU A 176 -10.21 22.23 -6.61
CA LEU A 176 -10.48 22.84 -5.31
C LEU A 176 -11.81 23.61 -5.31
N GLN A 177 -12.07 24.41 -6.35
CA GLN A 177 -13.35 25.12 -6.48
C GLN A 177 -14.54 24.16 -6.61
N LYS A 178 -14.39 23.06 -7.35
CA LYS A 178 -15.43 22.03 -7.46
C LYS A 178 -15.68 21.32 -6.13
N LEU A 179 -14.63 21.05 -5.35
CA LEU A 179 -14.75 20.51 -3.99
C LEU A 179 -15.54 21.48 -3.08
N TYR A 180 -15.22 22.76 -3.16
CA TYR A 180 -15.86 23.83 -2.38
C TYR A 180 -17.31 24.11 -2.76
N ARG A 181 -17.73 23.69 -3.96
CA ARG A 181 -19.11 23.77 -4.46
C ARG A 181 -19.89 22.46 -4.29
N GLY A 182 -19.23 21.40 -3.81
CA GLY A 182 -19.88 20.10 -3.62
C GLY A 182 -20.11 19.34 -4.93
N GLU A 183 -19.36 19.66 -5.98
CA GLU A 183 -19.49 19.03 -7.30
C GLU A 183 -18.80 17.66 -7.40
N PHE A 184 -18.08 17.25 -6.35
CA PHE A 184 -17.54 15.90 -6.23
C PHE A 184 -18.47 15.00 -5.43
N ARG A 185 -18.52 13.72 -5.82
CA ARG A 185 -19.18 12.67 -5.04
C ARG A 185 -18.16 11.91 -4.20
N TRP A 186 -18.41 11.84 -2.89
CA TRP A 186 -17.65 10.99 -1.98
C TRP A 186 -17.88 9.51 -2.29
N GLN A 187 -16.80 8.73 -2.33
CA GLN A 187 -16.85 7.28 -2.53
C GLN A 187 -16.47 6.57 -1.24
N TRP A 188 -17.40 5.76 -0.73
CA TRP A 188 -17.15 4.86 0.38
C TRP A 188 -16.40 3.62 -0.11
N ARG A 189 -15.19 3.38 0.42
CA ARG A 189 -14.40 2.20 0.09
C ARG A 189 -14.34 1.24 1.27
N GLN A 190 -14.64 -0.03 0.99
CA GLN A 190 -14.54 -1.11 1.97
C GLN A 190 -13.07 -1.39 2.30
N ARG A 191 -12.81 -1.77 3.54
CA ARG A 191 -11.48 -2.19 4.01
C ARG A 191 -11.58 -3.51 4.76
N ILE A 192 -10.54 -4.33 4.63
CA ILE A 192 -10.44 -5.62 5.31
C ILE A 192 -9.95 -5.38 6.74
N ARG A 193 -10.63 -6.00 7.71
CA ARG A 193 -10.27 -6.01 9.13
C ARG A 193 -9.78 -7.41 9.51
N LEU A 194 -8.74 -7.48 10.33
CA LEU A 194 -8.00 -8.72 10.59
C LEU A 194 -7.97 -9.04 12.08
N TYR A 195 -8.20 -10.31 12.40
CA TYR A 195 -7.99 -10.87 13.73
C TYR A 195 -6.94 -11.97 13.67
N LEU A 196 -5.88 -11.87 14.49
CA LEU A 196 -4.86 -12.89 14.62
C LEU A 196 -4.99 -13.66 15.93
N GLU A 197 -4.87 -14.97 15.88
CA GLU A 197 -4.86 -15.85 17.04
C GLU A 197 -3.75 -16.89 16.92
N GLY A 198 -3.00 -17.09 18.01
CA GLY A 198 -1.87 -18.01 18.03
C GLY A 198 -0.72 -17.57 18.94
N THR A 199 0.31 -18.39 19.00
CA THR A 199 1.54 -18.12 19.77
C THR A 199 2.55 -17.34 18.92
N GLY A 200 3.38 -16.49 19.56
CA GLY A 200 4.46 -15.79 18.87
C GLY A 200 3.99 -14.66 17.96
N ILE A 201 2.80 -14.12 18.20
CA ILE A 201 2.25 -12.99 17.44
C ILE A 201 2.92 -11.70 17.90
N ASN A 202 3.48 -10.95 16.95
CA ASN A 202 3.81 -9.56 17.14
C ASN A 202 2.63 -8.70 16.67
N LEU A 203 1.95 -8.04 17.61
CA LEU A 203 0.80 -7.19 17.32
C LEU A 203 1.20 -5.81 16.80
N THR A 204 2.46 -5.41 16.97
CA THR A 204 2.98 -4.14 16.47
C THR A 204 3.22 -4.27 14.96
N PRO A 205 2.43 -3.57 14.13
CA PRO A 205 2.63 -3.59 12.69
C PRO A 205 3.99 -3.01 12.34
N VAL A 206 4.59 -3.57 11.30
CA VAL A 206 5.89 -3.16 10.79
C VAL A 206 5.72 -2.69 9.36
N ASP A 207 6.16 -1.48 9.05
CA ASP A 207 6.22 -1.01 7.66
C ASP A 207 7.44 -1.64 6.97
N LEU A 208 7.18 -2.61 6.08
CA LEU A 208 8.22 -3.32 5.32
C LEU A 208 9.07 -2.37 4.47
N HIS A 209 8.54 -1.20 4.08
CA HIS A 209 9.28 -0.22 3.31
C HIS A 209 10.41 0.44 4.11
N GLU A 210 10.30 0.46 5.45
CA GLU A 210 11.34 1.00 6.34
C GLU A 210 12.40 -0.05 6.66
N GLN A 211 12.03 -1.33 6.65
CA GLN A 211 12.96 -2.40 7.03
C GLN A 211 13.98 -2.73 5.95
N GLN A 212 13.58 -2.78 4.67
CA GLN A 212 14.43 -3.08 3.50
C GLN A 212 15.62 -4.02 3.77
N LEU A 213 15.35 -5.08 4.51
CA LEU A 213 16.37 -6.03 4.93
C LEU A 213 16.81 -6.81 3.69
N SER A 214 18.11 -6.98 3.49
CA SER A 214 18.61 -8.03 2.60
C SER A 214 18.09 -9.39 3.07
N LEU A 215 18.08 -10.39 2.19
CA LEU A 215 17.63 -11.74 2.58
C LEU A 215 18.38 -12.27 3.83
N GLU A 216 19.68 -11.96 3.94
CA GLU A 216 20.48 -12.33 5.12
C GLU A 216 20.09 -11.55 6.37
N GLN A 217 19.80 -10.26 6.24
CA GLN A 217 19.32 -9.43 7.35
C GLN A 217 17.92 -9.86 7.80
N HIS A 218 17.06 -10.24 6.85
CA HIS A 218 15.73 -10.78 7.13
C HIS A 218 15.86 -12.13 7.86
N ASN A 219 16.76 -13.02 7.41
CA ASN A 219 17.06 -14.27 8.10
C ASN A 219 17.55 -14.04 9.54
N LYS A 220 18.46 -13.07 9.75
CA LYS A 220 18.97 -12.73 11.09
C LYS A 220 17.89 -12.11 11.99
N ALA A 221 17.08 -11.21 11.46
CA ALA A 221 15.98 -10.58 12.19
C ALA A 221 14.87 -11.59 12.56
N HIS A 222 14.57 -12.52 11.67
CA HIS A 222 13.63 -13.61 11.95
C HIS A 222 14.15 -14.54 13.05
N ASN A 223 15.46 -14.80 13.09
CA ASN A 223 16.06 -15.63 14.13
C ASN A 223 16.11 -14.90 15.49
N SER A 224 16.38 -13.59 15.52
CA SER A 224 16.40 -12.82 16.77
C SER A 224 15.00 -12.50 17.32
N GLN A 225 13.97 -12.39 16.47
CA GLN A 225 12.59 -12.25 16.93
C GLN A 225 12.04 -13.52 17.60
N LEU A 226 12.55 -14.71 17.26
CA LEU A 226 12.23 -15.95 17.97
C LEU A 226 12.76 -15.96 19.41
N GLU A 227 13.77 -15.13 19.73
CA GLU A 227 14.35 -15.00 21.08
C GLU A 227 13.67 -13.92 21.94
N GLN A 228 12.87 -13.03 21.36
CA GLN A 228 12.08 -12.06 22.12
C GLN A 228 10.89 -12.75 22.80
N LYS A 229 10.79 -12.58 24.13
CA LYS A 229 9.73 -13.17 24.99
C LYS A 229 8.35 -12.94 24.38
N SER A 230 7.80 -14.01 23.81
CA SER A 230 6.45 -14.07 23.29
C SER A 230 5.46 -13.86 24.43
N VAL A 231 4.62 -12.85 24.31
CA VAL A 231 3.43 -12.74 25.16
C VAL A 231 2.45 -13.78 24.63
N ALA A 232 2.09 -14.76 25.47
CA ALA A 232 1.00 -15.67 25.15
C ALA A 232 -0.29 -14.86 25.20
N VAL A 233 -0.78 -14.43 24.03
CA VAL A 233 -2.05 -13.72 23.94
C VAL A 233 -3.16 -14.75 23.76
N SER A 234 -4.12 -14.77 24.68
CA SER A 234 -5.27 -15.67 24.61
C SER A 234 -6.38 -15.05 23.75
N GLY A 235 -6.87 -15.81 22.78
CA GLY A 235 -8.00 -15.46 21.91
C GLY A 235 -7.67 -14.53 20.73
N PRO A 236 -8.63 -14.32 19.81
CA PRO A 236 -8.45 -13.51 18.61
C PRO A 236 -8.15 -12.04 18.92
N GLN A 237 -7.01 -11.55 18.44
CA GLN A 237 -6.56 -10.17 18.59
C GLN A 237 -6.84 -9.37 17.33
N LEU A 238 -7.59 -8.30 17.49
CA LEU A 238 -7.83 -7.35 16.41
C LEU A 238 -6.55 -6.58 16.08
N LEU A 239 -6.15 -6.58 14.81
CA LEU A 239 -5.06 -5.74 14.35
C LEU A 239 -5.47 -4.27 14.21
N PRO A 240 -4.58 -3.31 14.55
CA PRO A 240 -4.88 -1.88 14.47
C PRO A 240 -4.94 -1.35 13.02
N VAL A 241 -4.48 -2.16 12.05
CA VAL A 241 -4.44 -1.80 10.63
C VAL A 241 -5.62 -2.38 9.87
N ARG A 242 -6.05 -1.66 8.83
CA ARG A 242 -7.10 -2.08 7.90
C ARG A 242 -6.57 -2.02 6.47
N ALA A 243 -6.75 -3.07 5.69
CA ALA A 243 -6.27 -3.10 4.32
C ALA A 243 -7.30 -2.53 3.35
N LEU A 244 -6.93 -1.52 2.57
CA LEU A 244 -7.79 -0.97 1.53
C LEU A 244 -7.80 -1.84 0.27
N ASN A 245 -6.64 -2.35 -0.13
CA ASN A 245 -6.51 -3.18 -1.31
C ASN A 245 -6.56 -4.67 -0.98
N GLU A 246 -5.50 -5.20 -0.38
CA GLU A 246 -5.38 -6.63 -0.11
C GLU A 246 -4.65 -6.96 1.18
N VAL A 247 -4.85 -8.20 1.62
CA VAL A 247 -4.11 -8.87 2.67
C VAL A 247 -3.47 -10.09 2.04
N PHE A 248 -2.14 -10.16 2.09
CA PHE A 248 -1.38 -11.30 1.64
C PHE A 248 -0.84 -12.08 2.82
N ILE A 249 -0.99 -13.40 2.77
CA ILE A 249 -0.57 -14.34 3.81
C ILE A 249 0.30 -15.39 3.13
N GLY A 250 1.51 -15.59 3.63
CA GLY A 250 2.40 -16.62 3.10
C GLY A 250 3.69 -16.71 3.88
N GLU A 251 4.53 -17.66 3.47
CA GLU A 251 5.87 -17.86 4.00
C GLU A 251 6.71 -16.58 3.87
N SER A 252 7.32 -16.16 4.98
CA SER A 252 8.19 -14.98 5.06
C SER A 252 9.51 -15.16 4.29
N LEU A 253 9.92 -16.42 4.09
CA LEU A 253 11.13 -16.83 3.37
C LEU A 253 10.77 -17.77 2.22
N SER A 254 10.08 -17.25 1.21
CA SER A 254 9.72 -17.99 0.00
C SER A 254 10.88 -18.17 -0.98
N SER A 255 12.03 -17.51 -0.75
CA SER A 255 13.19 -17.53 -1.63
C SER A 255 14.03 -18.81 -1.49
N ARG A 256 14.59 -19.23 -2.63
CA ARG A 256 15.45 -20.41 -2.79
C ARG A 256 16.59 -20.41 -1.78
N VAL A 257 16.57 -21.32 -0.82
CA VAL A 257 17.77 -21.62 -0.03
C VAL A 257 18.70 -22.42 -0.95
N ASN A 258 19.79 -21.80 -1.40
CA ASN A 258 20.85 -22.51 -2.10
C ASN A 258 21.56 -23.43 -1.10
N TYR A 259 21.15 -24.70 -1.06
CA TYR A 259 21.92 -25.70 -0.32
C TYR A 259 23.21 -25.98 -1.12
N LYS A 260 24.36 -25.58 -0.58
CA LYS A 260 25.66 -26.06 -1.08
C LYS A 260 25.75 -27.54 -0.73
N SER A 261 25.29 -28.40 -1.63
CA SER A 261 25.58 -29.84 -1.55
C SER A 261 27.09 -30.05 -1.67
N CYS A 262 27.65 -31.00 -0.91
CA CYS A 262 29.07 -31.36 -0.92
C CYS A 262 29.58 -31.91 -2.28
N LYS A 263 28.76 -31.91 -3.33
CA LYS A 263 29.15 -32.25 -4.71
C LYS A 263 28.89 -31.05 -5.65
N PRO A 264 29.91 -30.56 -6.39
CA PRO A 264 29.87 -29.30 -7.14
C PRO A 264 28.98 -29.31 -8.41
N ARG A 265 28.09 -30.31 -8.60
CA ARG A 265 27.26 -30.46 -9.82
C ARG A 265 25.75 -30.39 -9.60
N PHE A 266 25.26 -30.26 -8.36
CA PHE A 266 23.82 -30.15 -8.12
C PHE A 266 23.49 -29.10 -7.04
N THR A 267 22.88 -27.99 -7.46
CA THR A 267 22.24 -27.03 -6.56
C THR A 267 20.77 -27.41 -6.43
N PHE A 268 20.36 -27.89 -5.27
CA PHE A 268 18.94 -28.15 -4.99
C PHE A 268 18.30 -26.87 -4.45
N SER A 269 17.41 -26.25 -5.23
CA SER A 269 16.59 -25.13 -4.75
C SER A 269 15.31 -25.67 -4.14
N LEU A 270 15.21 -25.66 -2.81
CA LEU A 270 13.97 -26.02 -2.14
C LEU A 270 13.04 -24.80 -2.10
N HIS A 271 11.96 -24.84 -2.89
CA HIS A 271 10.88 -23.86 -2.79
C HIS A 271 10.09 -24.13 -1.51
N ARG A 272 10.03 -23.14 -0.60
CA ARG A 272 9.15 -23.21 0.58
C ARG A 272 7.74 -22.80 0.16
N ALA A 273 6.82 -23.76 0.16
CA ALA A 273 5.40 -23.51 -0.06
C ALA A 273 4.72 -23.23 1.28
N SER A 274 3.74 -22.33 1.26
CA SER A 274 2.84 -22.09 2.38
C SER A 274 1.80 -23.21 2.43
N TYR A 275 1.56 -23.75 3.63
CA TYR A 275 0.48 -24.71 3.89
C TYR A 275 -0.50 -24.07 4.85
N TYR A 276 -1.77 -24.08 4.50
CA TYR A 276 -2.81 -23.44 5.29
C TYR A 276 -4.16 -24.15 5.08
N GLU A 277 -5.03 -24.01 6.08
CA GLU A 277 -6.42 -24.45 6.00
C GLU A 277 -7.30 -23.21 5.91
N ILE A 278 -8.27 -23.23 5.00
CA ILE A 278 -9.22 -22.12 4.80
C ILE A 278 -10.62 -22.60 5.15
N SER A 279 -11.33 -21.79 5.92
CA SER A 279 -12.77 -21.89 6.11
C SER A 279 -13.38 -20.52 5.80
N VAL A 280 -14.56 -20.54 5.18
CA VAL A 280 -15.36 -19.35 4.89
C VAL A 280 -16.66 -19.49 5.67
N ASP A 281 -17.05 -18.43 6.38
CA ASP A 281 -18.27 -18.36 7.18
C ASP A 281 -18.46 -19.55 8.13
N ASP A 282 -17.38 -19.94 8.81
CA ASP A 282 -17.31 -21.09 9.73
C ASP A 282 -17.73 -22.43 9.08
N GLY A 283 -17.63 -22.51 7.74
CA GLY A 283 -17.85 -23.72 6.95
C GLY A 283 -16.73 -24.76 7.05
N PRO A 284 -16.76 -25.81 6.22
CA PRO A 284 -15.76 -26.87 6.25
C PRO A 284 -14.36 -26.33 5.93
N TRP A 285 -13.36 -26.89 6.60
CA TRP A 285 -11.96 -26.54 6.39
C TRP A 285 -11.40 -27.23 5.14
N GLU A 286 -10.75 -26.45 4.28
CA GLU A 286 -10.06 -26.96 3.09
C GLU A 286 -8.55 -26.77 3.21
N LYS A 287 -7.81 -27.86 3.03
CA LYS A 287 -6.35 -27.85 3.01
C LYS A 287 -5.83 -27.32 1.68
N GLN A 288 -4.94 -26.34 1.74
CA GLN A 288 -4.35 -25.70 0.57
C GLN A 288 -2.83 -25.62 0.71
N LYS A 289 -2.14 -25.72 -0.44
CA LYS A 289 -0.69 -25.57 -0.56
C LYS A 289 -0.37 -24.67 -1.74
N SER A 290 0.28 -23.54 -1.51
CA SER A 290 0.63 -22.59 -2.58
C SER A 290 1.77 -21.65 -2.16
N SER A 291 2.09 -20.66 -3.00
CA SER A 291 3.02 -19.58 -2.64
C SER A 291 2.47 -18.65 -1.55
N GLY A 292 1.15 -18.60 -1.37
CA GLY A 292 0.46 -17.74 -0.40
C GLY A 292 -0.99 -17.47 -0.80
N LEU A 293 -1.75 -16.89 0.12
CA LEU A 293 -3.14 -16.49 -0.04
C LEU A 293 -3.23 -14.96 -0.19
N ASN A 294 -3.90 -14.50 -1.24
CA ASN A 294 -4.21 -13.09 -1.46
C ASN A 294 -5.71 -12.85 -1.32
N VAL A 295 -6.12 -12.05 -0.33
CA VAL A 295 -7.51 -11.64 -0.11
C VAL A 295 -7.63 -10.16 -0.43
N CYS A 296 -8.42 -9.80 -1.43
CA CYS A 296 -8.53 -8.41 -1.91
C CYS A 296 -9.96 -7.86 -1.85
N THR A 297 -10.07 -6.53 -1.70
CA THR A 297 -11.34 -5.81 -1.84
C THR A 297 -11.66 -5.57 -3.31
N GLY A 298 -12.88 -5.10 -3.60
CA GLY A 298 -13.20 -4.58 -4.93
C GLY A 298 -12.25 -3.48 -5.40
N THR A 299 -11.72 -2.66 -4.49
CA THR A 299 -10.69 -1.65 -4.84
C THR A 299 -9.36 -2.32 -5.19
N GLY A 300 -8.92 -3.30 -4.40
CA GLY A 300 -7.68 -4.05 -4.62
C GLY A 300 -7.71 -5.00 -5.83
N SER A 301 -8.89 -5.30 -6.37
CA SER A 301 -9.04 -6.19 -7.54
C SER A 301 -8.24 -5.72 -8.77
N LYS A 302 -8.01 -4.41 -8.92
CA LYS A 302 -7.20 -3.80 -10.00
C LYS A 302 -5.71 -3.66 -9.67
N ALA A 303 -5.30 -4.02 -8.45
CA ALA A 303 -3.93 -3.84 -7.95
C ALA A 303 -3.11 -5.13 -8.09
N TRP A 304 -2.56 -5.66 -7.00
CA TRP A 304 -1.72 -6.86 -7.05
C TRP A 304 -2.52 -8.10 -7.46
N SER A 305 -3.77 -8.19 -7.02
CA SER A 305 -4.69 -9.28 -7.40
C SER A 305 -4.87 -9.40 -8.92
N TYR A 306 -5.04 -8.28 -9.63
CA TYR A 306 -5.05 -8.27 -11.09
C TYR A 306 -3.74 -8.82 -11.66
N ASN A 307 -2.60 -8.34 -11.16
CA ASN A 307 -1.29 -8.65 -11.72
C ASN A 307 -0.86 -10.11 -11.55
N ILE A 308 -1.30 -10.80 -10.49
CA ILE A 308 -0.99 -12.23 -10.30
C ILE A 308 -1.93 -13.16 -11.08
N ASN A 309 -3.08 -12.65 -11.52
CA ASN A 309 -4.07 -13.43 -12.28
C ASN A 309 -4.10 -13.08 -13.77
N LYS A 310 -3.47 -11.96 -14.19
CA LYS A 310 -3.45 -11.56 -15.60
C LYS A 310 -2.53 -12.48 -16.40
N MET A 311 -3.02 -12.93 -17.55
CA MET A 311 -2.21 -13.53 -18.59
C MET A 311 -1.82 -12.43 -19.59
N SER A 312 -0.54 -12.34 -19.94
CA SER A 312 -0.10 -11.40 -20.97
C SER A 312 -0.46 -11.94 -22.36
N SER A 313 -0.72 -11.06 -23.33
CA SER A 313 -0.97 -11.47 -24.71
C SER A 313 0.16 -12.32 -25.28
N GLN A 314 1.41 -11.98 -24.92
CA GLN A 314 2.59 -12.76 -25.27
C GLN A 314 2.53 -14.18 -24.68
N SER A 315 2.17 -14.32 -23.40
CA SER A 315 2.03 -15.64 -22.77
C SER A 315 0.93 -16.48 -23.43
N VAL A 316 -0.16 -15.84 -23.86
CA VAL A 316 -1.23 -16.52 -24.60
C VAL A 316 -0.74 -16.95 -25.98
N GLU A 317 -0.06 -16.08 -26.71
CA GLU A 317 0.53 -16.38 -28.02
C GLU A 317 1.52 -17.54 -27.94
N GLU A 318 2.42 -17.52 -26.96
CA GLU A 318 3.38 -18.61 -26.71
C GLU A 318 2.66 -19.94 -26.44
N LEU A 319 1.60 -19.93 -25.62
CA LEU A 319 0.80 -21.14 -25.36
C LEU A 319 0.10 -21.68 -26.61
N LEU A 320 -0.45 -20.78 -27.45
CA LEU A 320 -1.07 -21.17 -28.72
C LEU A 320 -0.05 -21.73 -29.70
N ASN A 321 1.14 -21.14 -29.77
CA ASN A 321 2.25 -21.62 -30.60
C ASN A 321 2.76 -23.00 -30.15
N ILE A 322 2.85 -23.23 -28.84
CA ILE A 322 3.15 -24.56 -28.30
C ILE A 322 2.05 -25.53 -28.74
N GLY A 323 0.77 -25.21 -28.47
CA GLY A 323 -0.36 -26.07 -28.81
C GLY A 323 -0.45 -26.45 -30.30
N SER A 324 -0.14 -25.53 -31.21
CA SER A 324 -0.12 -25.79 -32.66
C SER A 324 1.04 -26.71 -33.05
N THR A 325 2.21 -26.55 -32.44
CA THR A 325 3.38 -27.40 -32.67
C THR A 325 3.13 -28.84 -32.22
N TRP A 326 2.37 -29.05 -31.13
CA TRP A 326 1.99 -30.38 -30.66
C TRP A 326 0.97 -31.08 -31.58
N ARG A 327 0.04 -30.34 -32.21
CA ARG A 327 -0.88 -30.92 -33.21
C ARG A 327 -0.13 -31.48 -34.42
N CYS A 328 0.91 -30.81 -34.91
CA CYS A 328 1.70 -31.29 -36.05
C CYS A 328 2.57 -32.52 -35.74
N LYS A 329 2.77 -32.89 -34.46
CA LYS A 329 3.55 -34.09 -34.09
C LYS A 329 2.69 -35.34 -33.83
N LEU A 330 1.37 -35.17 -33.77
CA LEU A 330 0.40 -36.26 -33.52
C LEU A 330 -0.36 -36.69 -34.78
N SER A 331 -0.10 -36.03 -35.91
CA SER A 331 -0.61 -36.34 -37.26
C SER A 331 0.47 -36.98 -38.11
#